data_AF-A0A259K821-F1
#
_entry.id   AF-A0A259K821-F1
#
_cell.length_a   1.000
_cell.length_b   1.000
_cell.length_c   1.000
_cell.angle_alpha   90.00
_cell.angle_beta   90.00
_cell.angle_gamma   90.00
#
_symmetry.space_group_name_H-M   'P 1'
#
loop_
_entity.id
_entity.type
_entity.pdbx_description
1 polymer ?
#
loop_
_entity_poly.entity_id
_entity_poly.type
_entity_poly.pdbx_seq_one_letter_code
_entity_poly.pdbx_strand_id
1 'polypeptide(L)'
;MMGADGHPRAHWLPFLTALAELGPQEVRRRFGAADRYLRDSGVFYRVYDDKGGGERPWALSHIPLLLDKADWDSLAAGLVERAQLLEALLADLYGPARLVEQGALPAA
;
A
#
# COMPACT_ATOMS: atom_id res chain seq x y z
N MET A 1 4.61 10.19 -8.83
CA MET A 1 4.80 10.42 -10.28
C MET A 1 5.56 11.70 -10.56
N MET A 2 5.03 12.87 -10.18
CA MET A 2 5.69 14.17 -10.43
C MET A 2 6.71 14.52 -9.33
N GLY A 3 7.78 15.23 -9.72
CA GLY A 3 8.72 15.93 -8.86
C GLY A 3 8.18 17.30 -8.46
N ALA A 4 8.88 17.97 -7.54
CA ALA A 4 8.51 19.31 -7.06
C ALA A 4 8.64 20.41 -8.14
N ASP A 5 9.44 20.13 -9.17
CA ASP A 5 9.66 20.94 -10.36
C ASP A 5 8.55 20.81 -11.42
N GLY A 6 7.55 19.95 -11.19
CA GLY A 6 6.49 19.70 -12.16
C GLY A 6 6.90 18.80 -13.33
N HIS A 7 8.05 18.11 -13.24
CA HIS A 7 8.44 17.06 -14.19
C HIS A 7 8.22 15.66 -13.60
N PRO A 8 8.01 14.61 -14.42
CA PRO A 8 8.01 13.24 -13.91
C PRO A 8 9.35 12.92 -13.24
N ARG A 9 9.32 12.25 -12.09
CA ARG A 9 10.53 11.75 -11.44
C ARG A 9 11.26 10.80 -12.39
N ALA A 10 12.60 10.84 -12.41
CA ALA A 10 13.40 10.09 -13.38
C ALA A 10 13.07 8.58 -13.40
N HIS A 11 12.85 7.97 -12.24
CA HIS A 11 12.52 6.55 -12.13
C HIS A 11 11.14 6.17 -12.71
N TRP A 12 10.26 7.16 -12.97
CA TRP A 12 8.99 6.94 -13.65
C TRP A 12 9.12 6.90 -15.18
N LEU A 13 10.17 7.49 -15.75
CA LEU A 13 10.30 7.63 -17.21
C LEU A 13 10.26 6.28 -17.96
N PRO A 14 11.02 5.24 -17.56
CA PRO A 14 10.98 3.97 -18.29
C PRO A 14 9.59 3.35 -18.34
N PHE A 15 8.84 3.43 -17.23
CA PHE A 15 7.47 2.93 -17.16
C PHE A 15 6.53 3.74 -18.05
N LEU A 16 6.62 5.07 -18.01
CA LEU A 16 5.76 5.94 -18.83
C LEU A 16 6.03 5.76 -20.32
N THR A 17 7.29 5.62 -20.72
CA THR A 17 7.67 5.32 -22.11
C THR A 17 7.08 3.98 -22.56
N ALA A 18 7.29 2.91 -21.79
CA ALA A 18 6.73 1.59 -22.12
C ALA A 18 5.19 1.61 -22.18
N LEU A 19 4.54 2.34 -21.26
CA LEU A 19 3.08 2.48 -21.26
C LEU A 19 2.58 3.25 -22.49
N ALA A 20 3.29 4.30 -22.91
CA ALA A 20 2.95 5.09 -24.10
C ALA A 20 3.11 4.26 -25.38
N GLU A 21 4.16 3.44 -25.48
CA GLU A 21 4.43 2.57 -26.64
C GLU A 21 3.35 1.52 -26.88
N LEU A 22 2.66 1.06 -25.83
CA LEU A 22 1.53 0.12 -25.98
C LEU A 22 0.35 0.74 -26.76
N GLY A 23 0.15 2.05 -26.63
CA GLY A 23 -1.00 2.74 -27.18
C GLY A 23 -2.31 2.46 -26.43
N PRO A 24 -3.33 3.31 -26.66
CA PRO A 24 -4.53 3.35 -25.82
C PRO A 24 -5.42 2.11 -25.93
N GLN A 25 -5.43 1.42 -27.08
CA GLN A 25 -6.23 0.21 -27.25
C GLN A 25 -5.68 -0.95 -26.42
N GLU A 26 -4.36 -1.15 -26.46
CA GLU A 26 -3.71 -2.23 -25.73
C GLU A 26 -3.75 -2.00 -24.23
N VAL A 27 -3.56 -0.75 -23.77
CA VAL A 27 -3.72 -0.38 -22.36
C VAL A 27 -5.12 -0.74 -21.86
N ARG A 28 -6.18 -0.35 -22.57
CA ARG A 28 -7.57 -0.72 -22.22
C ARG A 28 -7.77 -2.23 -22.19
N ARG A 29 -7.22 -2.95 -23.17
CA ARG A 29 -7.33 -4.41 -23.24
C ARG A 29 -6.69 -5.07 -22.01
N ARG A 30 -5.50 -4.62 -21.60
CA ARG A 30 -4.78 -5.13 -20.43
C ARG A 30 -5.48 -4.77 -19.13
N PHE A 31 -5.97 -3.54 -18.98
CA PHE A 31 -6.70 -3.12 -17.78
C PHE A 31 -7.99 -3.92 -17.60
N GLY A 32 -8.77 -4.08 -18.68
CA GLY A 32 -9.97 -4.92 -18.63
C GLY A 32 -9.68 -6.41 -18.38
N ALA A 33 -8.51 -6.92 -18.77
CA ALA A 33 -8.08 -8.27 -18.42
C ALA A 33 -7.74 -8.39 -16.92
N ALA A 34 -7.06 -7.39 -16.35
CA ALA A 34 -6.77 -7.33 -14.91
C ALA A 34 -8.07 -7.25 -14.08
N ASP A 35 -9.05 -6.47 -14.54
CA ASP A 35 -10.35 -6.37 -13.86
C ASP A 35 -11.11 -7.70 -13.87
N ARG A 36 -11.09 -8.42 -15.00
CA ARG A 36 -11.67 -9.77 -15.09
C ARG A 36 -10.96 -10.73 -14.15
N TYR A 37 -9.63 -10.76 -14.19
CA TYR A 37 -8.83 -11.61 -13.32
C TYR A 37 -9.15 -11.37 -11.84
N LEU A 38 -9.25 -10.12 -11.42
CA LEU A 38 -9.54 -9.80 -10.02
C LEU A 38 -10.95 -10.24 -9.62
N ARG A 39 -11.95 -10.03 -10.48
CA ARG A 39 -13.31 -10.56 -10.26
C ARG A 39 -13.33 -12.08 -10.13
N ASP A 40 -12.65 -12.77 -11.05
CA ASP A 40 -12.63 -14.23 -11.10
C ASP A 40 -11.83 -14.86 -9.95
N SER A 41 -10.87 -14.12 -9.38
CA SER A 41 -10.07 -14.55 -8.23
C SER A 41 -10.82 -14.55 -6.90
N GLY A 42 -12.03 -14.00 -6.84
CA GLY A 42 -12.82 -13.93 -5.61
C GLY A 42 -12.30 -12.90 -4.59
N VAL A 43 -11.55 -11.89 -5.04
CA VAL A 43 -11.11 -10.78 -4.17
C VAL A 43 -12.18 -9.68 -4.17
N PHE A 44 -12.96 -9.61 -3.09
CA PHE A 44 -14.04 -8.64 -2.92
C PHE A 44 -14.03 -8.02 -1.52
N TYR A 45 -14.55 -6.79 -1.44
CA TYR A 45 -14.90 -6.19 -0.15
C TYR A 45 -16.28 -6.68 0.28
N ARG A 46 -16.38 -7.17 1.51
CA ARG A 46 -17.68 -7.43 2.14
C ARG A 46 -18.24 -6.12 2.68
N VAL A 47 -19.40 -5.72 2.17
CA VAL A 47 -20.13 -4.56 2.68
C VAL A 47 -21.21 -5.09 3.62
N TYR A 48 -21.07 -4.80 4.91
CA TYR A 48 -21.99 -5.27 5.95
C TYR A 48 -23.19 -4.32 6.19
N ASP A 49 -23.24 -3.19 5.49
CA ASP A 49 -24.15 -2.08 5.78
C ASP A 49 -25.45 -2.09 4.95
N ASP A 50 -25.60 -3.04 4.03
CA ASP A 50 -26.82 -3.14 3.22
C ASP A 50 -27.56 -4.46 3.52
N LYS A 51 -28.89 -4.38 3.65
CA LYS A 51 -29.79 -5.47 4.10
C LYS A 51 -29.81 -6.70 3.17
N GLY A 52 -28.99 -6.71 2.13
CA GLY A 52 -28.81 -7.80 1.16
C GLY A 52 -27.41 -8.40 1.10
N GLY A 53 -26.45 -8.00 1.96
CA GLY A 53 -25.11 -8.61 2.00
C GLY A 53 -24.42 -8.61 0.62
N GLY A 54 -24.06 -7.43 0.12
CA GLY A 54 -23.45 -7.27 -1.20
C GLY A 54 -21.93 -7.45 -1.18
N GLU A 55 -21.39 -8.07 -2.23
CA GLU A 55 -19.96 -8.05 -2.54
C GLU A 55 -19.67 -6.85 -3.46
N ARG A 56 -18.68 -6.03 -3.08
CA ARG A 56 -18.16 -4.96 -3.95
C ARG A 56 -16.84 -5.40 -4.59
N PRO A 57 -16.67 -5.26 -5.91
CA PRO A 57 -15.39 -5.53 -6.56
C PRO A 57 -14.27 -4.71 -5.93
N TRP A 58 -13.11 -5.34 -5.70
CA TRP A 58 -11.93 -4.63 -5.22
C TRP A 58 -11.48 -3.59 -6.27
N ALA A 59 -11.29 -2.35 -5.85
CA ALA A 59 -10.85 -1.27 -6.73
C ALA A 59 -9.33 -1.39 -6.97
N LEU A 60 -8.93 -2.01 -8.08
CA LEU A 60 -7.54 -2.08 -8.51
C LEU A 60 -7.09 -0.76 -9.15
N SER A 61 -5.96 -0.23 -8.69
CA SER A 61 -5.23 0.79 -9.45
C SER A 61 -4.36 0.08 -10.49
N HIS A 62 -4.65 0.28 -11.78
CA HIS A 62 -3.85 -0.32 -12.85
C HIS A 62 -2.47 0.33 -13.01
N ILE A 63 -2.32 1.56 -12.52
CA ILE A 63 -1.03 2.24 -12.50
C ILE A 63 -0.36 1.95 -11.14
N PRO A 64 0.82 1.31 -11.13
CA PRO A 64 1.54 1.03 -9.89
C PRO A 64 2.11 2.32 -9.31
N LEU A 65 2.30 2.33 -7.99
CA LEU A 65 3.13 3.33 -7.34
C LEU A 65 4.60 2.90 -7.46
N LEU A 66 5.37 3.61 -8.29
CA LEU A 66 6.81 3.34 -8.43
C LEU A 66 7.60 4.09 -7.37
N LEU A 67 8.36 3.34 -6.59
CA LEU A 67 9.30 3.83 -5.59
C LEU A 67 10.72 3.60 -6.12
N ASP A 68 11.58 4.61 -5.96
CA ASP A 68 13.01 4.43 -6.20
C ASP A 68 13.60 3.46 -5.17
N LYS A 69 14.69 2.79 -5.53
CA LYS A 69 15.35 1.84 -4.62
C LYS A 69 15.79 2.50 -3.32
N ALA A 70 16.41 3.69 -3.38
CA ALA A 70 16.90 4.37 -2.19
C ALA A 70 15.74 4.79 -1.27
N ASP A 71 14.66 5.29 -1.85
CA ASP A 71 13.42 5.62 -1.13
C ASP A 71 12.86 4.37 -0.42
N TRP A 72 12.76 3.24 -1.15
CA TRP A 72 12.27 1.99 -0.59
C TRP A 72 13.15 1.45 0.52
N ASP A 73 14.47 1.43 0.36
CA ASP A 73 15.39 0.89 1.35
C ASP A 73 15.28 1.66 2.68
N SER A 74 15.20 2.99 2.61
CA SER A 74 15.00 3.86 3.77
C SER A 74 13.65 3.62 4.46
N LEU A 75 12.57 3.58 3.66
CA LEU A 75 11.22 3.32 4.17
C LEU A 75 11.12 1.94 4.83
N ALA A 76 11.65 0.90 4.18
CA ALA A 76 11.60 -0.47 4.67
C ALA A 76 12.36 -0.61 5.99
N ALA A 77 13.56 -0.03 6.10
CA ALA A 77 14.32 -0.04 7.35
C ALA A 77 13.53 0.61 8.50
N GLY A 78 12.97 1.80 8.28
CA GLY A 78 12.17 2.49 9.28
C GLY A 78 10.87 1.75 9.65
N LEU A 79 10.23 1.08 8.68
CA LEU A 79 9.05 0.25 8.94
C LEU A 79 9.37 -0.97 9.81
N VAL A 80 10.50 -1.64 9.54
CA VAL A 80 10.96 -2.79 10.35
C VAL A 80 11.27 -2.34 11.78
N GLU A 81 12.01 -1.24 11.95
CA GLU A 81 12.33 -0.69 13.27
C GLU A 81 11.05 -0.36 14.06
N ARG A 82 10.08 0.31 13.43
CA ARG A 82 8.81 0.66 14.07
C ARG A 82 7.97 -0.55 14.42
N ALA A 83 7.94 -1.57 13.57
CA ALA A 83 7.24 -2.81 13.87
C ALA A 83 7.86 -3.48 15.11
N GLN A 84 9.19 -3.59 15.17
CA GLN A 84 9.90 -4.15 16.33
C GLN A 84 9.63 -3.36 17.62
N LEU A 85 9.64 -2.02 17.52
CA LEU A 85 9.31 -1.15 18.64
C LEU A 85 7.88 -1.38 19.13
N LEU A 86 6.90 -1.46 18.23
CA LEU A 86 5.50 -1.69 18.59
C LEU A 86 5.28 -3.06 19.22
N GLU A 87 5.94 -4.11 18.72
CA GLU A 87 5.92 -5.44 19.33
C GLU A 87 6.50 -5.41 20.75
N ALA A 88 7.65 -4.76 20.95
CA ALA A 88 8.27 -4.63 22.28
C ALA A 88 7.38 -3.82 23.24
N LEU A 89 6.74 -2.75 22.75
CA LEU A 89 5.79 -1.94 23.51
C LEU A 89 4.58 -2.78 23.94
N LEU A 90 3.98 -3.53 23.02
CA LEU A 90 2.83 -4.39 23.33
C LEU A 90 3.22 -5.47 24.35
N ALA A 91 4.39 -6.10 24.20
CA ALA A 91 4.88 -7.10 25.14
C ALA A 91 5.14 -6.53 26.55
N ASP A 92 5.63 -5.29 26.65
CA ASP A 92 5.80 -4.63 27.94
C ASP A 92 4.44 -4.25 28.55
N LEU A 93 3.57 -3.56 27.80
CA LEU A 93 2.28 -3.07 28.27
C LEU A 93 1.32 -4.18 28.70
N TYR A 94 1.28 -5.29 27.97
CA TYR A 94 0.46 -6.46 28.32
C TYR A 94 1.18 -7.48 29.21
N GLY A 95 2.43 -7.19 29.59
CA GLY A 95 3.24 -8.03 30.46
C GLY A 95 3.65 -7.28 31.72
N PRO A 96 4.95 -6.99 31.91
CA PRO A 96 5.48 -6.43 33.15
C PRO A 96 5.19 -4.94 33.36
N ALA A 97 4.70 -4.22 32.35
CA ALA A 97 4.36 -2.79 32.38
C ALA A 97 5.48 -1.86 32.90
N ARG A 98 6.76 -2.20 32.66
CA ARG A 98 7.91 -1.46 33.19
C ARG A 98 7.95 -0.02 32.69
N LEU A 99 7.57 0.21 31.43
CA LEU A 99 7.55 1.56 30.87
C LEU A 99 6.55 2.47 31.59
N VAL A 100 5.46 1.91 32.12
CA VAL A 100 4.50 2.63 32.95
C VAL A 100 5.06 2.82 34.37
N GLU A 101 5.59 1.77 34.98
CA GLU A 101 6.20 1.84 36.32
C GLU A 101 7.34 2.88 36.40
N GLN A 102 8.12 3.01 35.33
CA GLN A 102 9.23 3.95 35.21
C GLN A 102 8.77 5.36 34.77
N GLY A 103 7.48 5.56 34.49
CA GLY A 103 6.92 6.83 34.06
C GLY A 103 7.30 7.26 32.64
N ALA A 104 7.88 6.37 31.82
CA ALA A 104 8.14 6.63 30.41
C ALA A 104 6.83 6.67 29.59
N LEU A 105 5.80 5.95 30.06
CA LEU A 105 4.42 6.03 29.58
C LEU A 105 3.48 6.36 30.73
N PRO A 106 2.41 7.14 30.50
CA PRO A 106 1.42 7.39 31.53
C PRO A 106 0.62 6.12 31.83
N ALA A 107 0.30 5.90 33.11
CA ALA A 107 -0.80 5.02 33.48
C ALA A 107 -2.13 5.70 33.08
N ALA A 108 -3.12 4.90 32.67
CA ALA A 108 -4.45 5.39 32.29
C ALA A 108 -5.10 6.26 33.38
#